data_AF-A0A7J3A1W8-F1
#
_entry.id   AF-A0A7J3A1W8-F1
#
_cell.length_a   1.000
_cell.length_b   1.000
_cell.length_c   1.000
_cell.angle_alpha   90.00
_cell.angle_beta   90.00
_cell.angle_gamma   90.00
#
_symmetry.space_group_name_H-M   'P 1'
#
loop_
_entity.id
_entity.type
_entity.pdbx_description
1 polymer ?
#
loop_
_entity_poly.entity_id
_entity_poly.type
_entity_poly.pdbx_seq_one_letter_code
_entity_poly.pdbx_strand_id
1 'polypeptide(L)'
;MSFGGVPPEAETIRSLLNISSILALIFGILWIIGGILTSMTIIGIFLGILLIVFGVVDLIIYTNIKPIIDLIYQRRYREAKDKTFIWMIIGFIFGGILIGVLLLIAYLKYDELIRRAGPGLPPPPPPP
;
A
#
# COMPACT_ATOMS: atom_id res chain seq x y z
N MET A 1 -20.81 -13.91 23.13
CA MET A 1 -20.55 -13.04 21.95
C MET A 1 -19.05 -12.85 21.84
N SER A 2 -18.38 -13.65 21.01
CA SER A 2 -16.94 -13.48 20.79
C SER A 2 -16.76 -12.22 19.94
N PHE A 3 -16.18 -11.17 20.54
CA PHE A 3 -15.63 -10.06 19.79
C PHE A 3 -14.44 -10.61 19.00
N GLY A 4 -14.71 -11.15 17.80
CA GLY A 4 -13.69 -11.52 16.84
C GLY A 4 -13.03 -10.27 16.25
N GLY A 5 -12.35 -9.49 17.09
CA GLY A 5 -11.64 -8.28 16.72
C GLY A 5 -10.54 -8.57 15.71
N VAL A 6 -10.32 -7.64 14.79
CA VAL A 6 -9.15 -7.65 13.90
C VAL A 6 -7.90 -7.66 14.80
N PRO A 7 -6.92 -8.55 14.55
CA PRO A 7 -5.71 -8.56 15.36
C PRO A 7 -5.02 -7.19 15.31
N PRO A 8 -4.46 -6.68 16.43
CA PRO A 8 -3.87 -5.34 16.50
C PRO A 8 -2.74 -5.13 15.47
N GLU A 9 -2.07 -6.21 15.07
CA GLU A 9 -1.06 -6.19 14.02
C GLU A 9 -1.67 -5.91 12.64
N ALA A 10 -2.85 -6.45 12.34
CA ALA A 10 -3.55 -6.18 11.08
C ALA A 10 -4.06 -4.73 11.03
N GLU A 11 -4.51 -4.16 12.15
CA GLU A 11 -4.83 -2.73 12.23
C GLU A 11 -3.61 -1.84 12.00
N THR A 12 -2.45 -2.23 12.54
CA THR A 12 -1.19 -1.52 12.34
C THR A 12 -0.78 -1.53 10.87
N ILE A 13 -0.82 -2.69 10.21
CA ILE A 13 -0.53 -2.82 8.77
C ILE A 13 -1.50 -1.97 7.96
N ARG A 14 -2.80 -2.02 8.28
CA ARG A 14 -3.81 -1.18 7.62
C ARG A 14 -3.52 0.31 7.78
N SER A 15 -3.13 0.75 8.97
CA SER A 15 -2.75 2.15 9.22
C SER A 15 -1.57 2.56 8.34
N LEU A 16 -0.52 1.74 8.28
CA LEU A 16 0.65 1.98 7.42
C LEU A 16 0.28 2.03 5.94
N LEU A 17 -0.56 1.11 5.47
CA LEU A 17 -1.06 1.11 4.10
C LEU A 17 -1.90 2.36 3.80
N ASN A 18 -2.79 2.77 4.71
CA ASN A 18 -3.57 3.99 4.55
C ASN A 18 -2.68 5.23 4.47
N ILE A 19 -1.70 5.37 5.37
CA ILE A 19 -0.73 6.47 5.33
C ILE A 19 0.03 6.46 4.00
N SER A 20 0.50 5.28 3.57
CA SER A 20 1.17 5.11 2.28
C SER A 20 0.28 5.56 1.12
N SER A 21 -1.02 5.22 1.15
CA SER A 21 -1.97 5.58 0.11
C SER A 21 -2.22 7.09 0.06
N ILE A 22 -2.34 7.75 1.22
CA ILE A 22 -2.53 9.20 1.29
C ILE A 22 -1.30 9.91 0.75
N LEU A 23 -0.10 9.45 1.12
CA LEU A 23 1.14 10.01 0.60
C LEU A 23 1.27 9.79 -0.91
N ALA A 24 0.98 8.60 -1.42
CA ALA A 24 0.98 8.32 -2.86
C ALA A 24 -0.01 9.21 -3.61
N LEU A 25 -1.19 9.46 -3.05
CA LEU A 25 -2.14 10.39 -3.65
C LEU A 25 -1.60 11.82 -3.70
N ILE A 26 -1.07 12.32 -2.59
CA ILE A 26 -0.53 13.69 -2.49
C ILE A 26 0.64 13.86 -3.45
N PHE A 27 1.64 12.97 -3.40
CA PHE A 27 2.79 13.02 -4.30
C PHE A 27 2.37 12.86 -5.76
N GLY A 28 1.48 11.92 -6.06
CA GLY A 28 0.96 11.73 -7.41
C GLY A 28 0.36 12.99 -8.02
N ILE A 29 -0.48 13.70 -7.26
CA ILE A 29 -1.06 14.97 -7.68
C ILE A 29 0.01 16.05 -7.85
N LEU A 30 0.93 16.19 -6.89
CA LEU A 30 2.01 17.19 -6.95
C LEU A 30 2.93 16.95 -8.15
N TRP A 31 3.29 15.71 -8.44
CA TRP A 31 4.12 15.33 -9.58
C TRP A 31 3.43 15.61 -10.91
N ILE A 32 2.13 15.32 -11.03
CA ILE A 32 1.36 15.63 -12.24
C ILE A 32 1.29 17.14 -12.47
N ILE A 33 0.94 17.92 -11.44
CA ILE A 33 0.85 19.38 -11.55
C ILE A 33 2.22 19.97 -11.89
N GLY A 34 3.26 19.57 -11.17
CA GLY A 34 4.64 20.01 -11.44
C GLY A 34 5.12 19.62 -12.83
N GLY A 35 4.76 18.43 -13.30
CA GLY A 35 5.08 17.96 -14.64
C GLY A 35 4.39 18.76 -15.73
N ILE A 36 3.10 19.08 -15.57
CA ILE A 36 2.36 19.95 -16.49
C ILE A 36 3.02 21.33 -16.57
N LEU A 37 3.30 21.97 -15.43
CA LEU A 37 3.93 23.30 -15.38
C LEU A 37 5.32 23.29 -16.03
N THR A 38 6.12 22.26 -15.77
CA THR A 38 7.47 22.14 -16.34
C THR A 38 7.42 21.92 -17.86
N SER A 39 6.44 21.16 -18.34
CA SER A 39 6.25 20.88 -19.77
C SER A 39 5.86 22.10 -20.62
N MET A 40 5.47 23.22 -19.99
CA MET A 40 5.15 24.47 -20.71
C MET A 40 6.38 25.14 -21.33
N THR A 41 7.59 24.70 -20.98
CA THR A 41 8.85 25.21 -21.55
C THR A 41 9.45 24.16 -22.50
N ILE A 42 10.01 24.58 -23.64
CA ILE A 42 10.60 23.66 -24.64
C ILE A 42 11.68 22.76 -24.02
N ILE A 43 12.51 23.32 -23.13
CA ILE A 43 13.56 22.59 -22.41
C ILE A 43 12.96 21.61 -21.39
N GLY A 44 11.82 21.96 -20.80
CA GLY A 44 11.16 21.20 -19.75
C GLY A 44 10.20 20.11 -20.23
N ILE A 45 9.95 19.96 -21.54
CA ILE A 45 9.02 18.93 -22.06
C ILE A 45 9.42 17.53 -21.60
N PHE A 46 10.68 17.16 -21.80
CA PHE A 46 11.17 15.82 -21.44
C PHE A 46 11.06 15.56 -19.92
N LEU A 47 11.48 16.54 -19.11
CA LEU A 47 11.39 16.44 -17.65
C LEU A 47 9.93 16.41 -17.18
N GLY A 48 9.07 17.24 -17.77
CA GLY A 48 7.64 17.29 -17.47
C GLY A 48 6.95 15.96 -17.73
N ILE A 49 7.26 15.28 -18.84
CA ILE A 49 6.74 13.95 -19.14
C ILE A 49 7.18 12.93 -18.07
N LEU A 50 8.46 12.94 -17.67
CA LEU A 50 8.95 12.05 -16.61
C LEU A 50 8.22 12.27 -15.28
N LEU A 51 8.02 13.53 -14.88
CA LEU A 51 7.28 13.90 -13.68
C LEU A 51 5.83 13.41 -13.73
N ILE A 52 5.16 13.56 -14.88
CA ILE A 52 3.80 13.06 -15.08
C ILE A 52 3.78 11.53 -14.95
N VAL A 53 4.74 10.82 -15.54
CA VAL A 53 4.82 9.35 -15.43
C VAL A 53 4.98 8.92 -13.98
N PHE A 54 5.89 9.56 -13.21
CA PHE A 54 6.03 9.28 -11.78
C PHE A 54 4.70 9.52 -11.03
N GLY A 55 4.04 10.63 -11.31
CA GLY A 55 2.76 10.93 -10.67
C GLY A 55 1.64 9.96 -11.02
N VAL A 56 1.60 9.46 -12.27
CA VAL A 56 0.64 8.42 -12.67
C VAL A 56 0.91 7.11 -11.92
N VAL A 57 2.18 6.71 -11.78
CA VAL A 57 2.53 5.49 -11.03
C VAL A 57 2.10 5.61 -9.56
N ASP A 58 2.30 6.77 -8.94
CA ASP A 58 1.84 7.05 -7.58
C ASP A 58 0.31 6.93 -7.43
N LEU A 59 -0.45 7.43 -8.41
CA LEU A 59 -1.91 7.23 -8.41
C LEU A 59 -2.29 5.75 -8.58
N ILE A 60 -1.54 4.99 -9.36
CA ILE A 60 -1.73 3.54 -9.49
C ILE A 60 -1.46 2.85 -8.14
N ILE A 61 -0.40 3.22 -7.42
CA ILE A 61 -0.12 2.69 -6.07
C ILE A 61 -1.29 3.00 -5.14
N TYR A 62 -1.78 4.25 -5.12
CA TYR A 62 -2.93 4.66 -4.30
C TYR A 62 -4.16 3.77 -4.56
N THR A 63 -4.50 3.54 -5.83
CA THR A 63 -5.67 2.71 -6.18
C THR A 63 -5.48 1.24 -5.80
N ASN A 64 -4.25 0.73 -5.85
CA ASN A 64 -3.96 -0.67 -5.54
C ASN A 64 -3.83 -0.99 -4.05
N ILE A 65 -3.64 0.02 -3.18
CA ILE A 65 -3.62 -0.20 -1.74
C ILE A 65 -4.98 -0.63 -1.19
N LYS A 66 -6.10 -0.11 -1.73
CA LYS A 66 -7.45 -0.51 -1.29
C LYS A 66 -7.69 -2.03 -1.40
N PRO A 67 -7.46 -2.67 -2.56
CA PRO A 67 -7.52 -4.13 -2.69
C PRO A 67 -6.65 -4.90 -1.69
N ILE A 68 -5.47 -4.38 -1.33
CA ILE A 68 -4.59 -5.02 -0.34
C ILE A 68 -5.23 -4.99 1.05
N ILE A 69 -5.83 -3.87 1.42
CA ILE A 69 -6.57 -3.72 2.69
C ILE A 69 -7.76 -4.68 2.72
N ASP A 70 -8.47 -4.84 1.61
CA ASP A 70 -9.58 -5.79 1.51
C ASP A 70 -9.13 -7.25 1.72
N LEU A 71 -7.94 -7.62 1.25
CA LEU A 71 -7.36 -8.94 1.50
C LEU A 71 -7.01 -9.16 2.99
N ILE A 72 -6.63 -8.11 3.72
CA ILE A 72 -6.43 -8.17 5.18
C ILE A 72 -7.77 -8.49 5.87
N TYR A 73 -8.86 -7.83 5.46
CA TYR A 73 -10.19 -8.11 5.99
C TYR A 73 -10.65 -9.55 5.71
N GLN A 74 -10.31 -10.09 4.55
CA GLN A 74 -10.59 -11.47 4.17
C GLN A 74 -9.67 -12.51 4.85
N ARG A 75 -8.77 -12.07 5.75
CA ARG A 75 -7.73 -12.92 6.39
C ARG A 75 -6.78 -13.59 5.39
N ARG A 76 -6.70 -13.09 4.16
CA ARG A 76 -5.80 -13.58 3.09
C ARG A 76 -4.43 -12.90 3.21
N TYR A 77 -3.78 -13.06 4.36
CA TYR A 77 -2.57 -12.30 4.70
C TYR A 77 -1.37 -12.59 3.80
N ARG A 78 -1.23 -13.83 3.29
CA ARG A 78 -0.14 -14.18 2.36
C ARG A 78 -0.25 -13.40 1.04
N GLU A 79 -1.46 -13.36 0.48
CA GLU A 79 -1.69 -12.65 -0.78
C GLU A 79 -1.62 -11.14 -0.61
N ALA A 80 -2.09 -10.61 0.52
CA ALA A 80 -1.90 -9.21 0.87
C ALA A 80 -0.41 -8.84 0.93
N LYS A 81 0.41 -9.69 1.56
CA LYS A 81 1.87 -9.56 1.63
C LYS A 81 2.51 -9.55 0.24
N ASP A 82 2.16 -10.52 -0.61
CA ASP A 82 2.74 -10.66 -1.95
C ASP A 82 2.40 -9.44 -2.82
N LYS A 83 1.17 -8.93 -2.74
CA LYS A 83 0.79 -7.69 -3.43
C LYS A 83 1.52 -6.48 -2.84
N THR A 84 1.62 -6.35 -1.52
CA THR A 84 2.39 -5.26 -0.89
C THR A 84 3.85 -5.27 -1.34
N PHE A 85 4.46 -6.44 -1.52
CA PHE A 85 5.84 -6.55 -2.02
C PHE A 85 6.02 -5.94 -3.42
N ILE A 86 5.12 -6.27 -4.35
CA ILE A 86 5.15 -5.73 -5.72
C ILE A 86 5.05 -4.20 -5.68
N TRP A 87 4.09 -3.67 -4.95
CA TRP A 87 3.87 -2.23 -4.86
C TRP A 87 4.97 -1.50 -4.08
N MET A 88 5.61 -2.16 -3.12
CA MET A 88 6.78 -1.64 -2.43
C MET A 88 7.94 -1.44 -3.40
N ILE A 89 8.25 -2.42 -4.25
CA ILE A 89 9.31 -2.29 -5.27
C ILE A 89 8.99 -1.15 -6.23
N ILE A 90 7.76 -1.12 -6.75
CA ILE A 90 7.31 -0.05 -7.67
C ILE A 90 7.39 1.31 -6.96
N GLY A 91 6.96 1.40 -5.70
CA GLY A 91 7.02 2.61 -4.89
C GLY A 91 8.45 3.11 -4.68
N PHE A 92 9.43 2.23 -4.44
CA PHE A 92 10.83 2.64 -4.33
C PHE A 92 11.40 3.20 -5.63
N ILE A 93 11.03 2.60 -6.76
CA ILE A 93 11.56 3.00 -8.07
C ILE A 93 10.89 4.29 -8.56
N PHE A 94 9.58 4.42 -8.36
CA PHE A 94 8.78 5.49 -8.97
C PHE A 94 8.15 6.48 -7.98
N GLY A 95 7.67 6.02 -6.82
CA GLY A 95 7.00 6.89 -5.84
C GLY A 95 7.93 7.56 -4.82
N GLY A 96 9.21 7.19 -4.85
CA GLY A 96 10.22 7.70 -3.94
C GLY A 96 10.34 6.93 -2.63
N ILE A 97 11.36 7.30 -1.87
CA ILE A 97 11.84 6.54 -0.71
C ILE A 97 10.78 6.45 0.39
N LEU A 98 10.00 7.51 0.63
CA LEU A 98 9.03 7.54 1.74
C LEU A 98 7.90 6.51 1.55
N ILE A 99 7.32 6.45 0.35
CA ILE A 99 6.25 5.49 0.01
C ILE A 99 6.81 4.07 0.07
N GLY A 100 7.98 3.85 -0.55
CA GLY A 100 8.65 2.55 -0.52
C GLY A 100 8.94 2.05 0.91
N VAL A 101 9.46 2.91 1.78
CA VAL A 101 9.79 2.57 3.18
C VAL A 101 8.54 2.23 3.97
N LEU A 102 7.44 2.97 3.83
CA LEU A 102 6.20 2.64 4.54
C LEU A 102 5.61 1.30 4.09
N LEU A 103 5.63 1.03 2.78
CA LEU A 103 5.21 -0.26 2.23
C LEU A 103 6.14 -1.40 2.67
N LEU A 104 7.44 -1.14 2.83
CA LEU A 104 8.40 -2.09 3.38
C LEU A 104 8.10 -2.41 4.86
N ILE A 105 7.83 -1.39 5.68
CA ILE A 105 7.46 -1.61 7.09
C ILE A 105 6.16 -2.43 7.17
N ALA A 106 5.18 -2.14 6.32
CA ALA A 106 3.96 -2.93 6.21
C ALA A 106 4.27 -4.38 5.79
N TYR A 107 5.13 -4.56 4.78
CA TYR A 107 5.57 -5.87 4.27
C TYR A 107 6.18 -6.75 5.38
N LEU A 108 7.10 -6.19 6.17
CA LEU A 108 7.78 -6.91 7.26
C LEU A 108 6.81 -7.32 8.38
N LYS A 109 5.80 -6.50 8.66
CA LYS A 109 4.79 -6.81 9.70
C LYS A 109 3.86 -7.96 9.32
N TYR A 110 3.70 -8.28 8.03
CA TYR A 110 2.88 -9.43 7.63
C TYR A 110 3.44 -10.75 8.13
N ASP A 111 4.76 -10.91 8.28
CA ASP A 111 5.36 -12.16 8.78
C ASP A 111 4.92 -12.47 10.20
N GLU A 112 4.91 -11.45 11.06
CA GLU A 112 4.40 -11.56 12.42
C GLU A 112 2.90 -11.87 12.43
N LEU A 113 2.11 -11.19 11.60
CA LEU A 113 0.67 -11.41 11.49
C LEU A 113 0.34 -12.83 10.98
N ILE A 114 1.04 -13.33 9.97
CA ILE A 114 0.86 -14.68 9.42
C ILE A 114 1.23 -15.73 10.47
N ARG A 115 2.33 -15.53 11.21
CA ARG A 115 2.76 -16.43 12.28
C ARG A 115 1.75 -16.50 13.42
N ARG A 116 1.20 -15.35 13.83
CA ARG A 116 0.16 -15.26 14.88
C ARG A 116 -1.18 -15.80 14.40
N ALA A 117 -1.50 -15.67 13.11
CA ALA A 117 -2.73 -16.17 12.54
C ALA A 117 -2.83 -17.71 12.54
N GLY A 118 -1.69 -18.42 12.47
CA GLY A 118 -1.56 -19.89 12.64
C GLY A 118 -2.41 -20.76 11.69
N PRO A 119 -2.09 -22.05 11.50
CA PRO A 119 -3.02 -22.99 10.88
C PRO A 119 -4.08 -23.40 11.92
N GLY A 120 -5.32 -22.94 11.75
CA GLY A 120 -6.48 -23.46 12.48
C GLY A 120 -6.88 -22.67 13.74
N LEU A 121 -7.76 -21.69 13.58
CA LEU A 121 -8.79 -21.49 14.60
C LEU A 121 -9.74 -22.70 14.51
N PRO A 122 -9.90 -23.50 15.58
CA PRO A 122 -10.90 -24.56 15.57
C PRO A 122 -12.29 -23.93 15.32
N PRO A 123 -13.17 -24.59 14.54
CA PRO A 123 -14.52 -24.10 14.31
C PRO A 123 -15.21 -23.84 15.66
N PRO A 124 -16.03 -22.78 15.76
CA PRO A 124 -16.67 -22.41 17.01
C PRO A 124 -17.44 -23.60 17.60
N PRO A 125 -17.37 -23.84 18.92
CA PRO A 125 -18.06 -24.97 19.54
C PRO A 125 -19.57 -24.89 19.27
N PRO A 126 -20.26 -26.03 19.06
CA PRO A 126 -21.70 -26.07 18.85
C PRO A 126 -22.45 -25.35 19.98
N PRO A 127 -23.52 -24.58 19.68
CA PRO A 127 -24.38 -24.01 20.71
C PRO A 127 -24.94 -25.11 21.66
N PRO A 128 -25.10 -24.83 22.96
CA PRO A 128 -25.72 -25.75 23.92
C PRO A 128 -27.21 -25.99 23.64
#